data_AF-S3Z6D5-F1
#
_entry.id   AF-S3Z6D5-F1
#
_cell.length_a   1.000
_cell.length_b   1.000
_cell.length_c   1.000
_cell.angle_alpha   90.00
_cell.angle_beta   90.00
_cell.angle_gamma   90.00
#
_symmetry.space_group_name_H-M   'P 1'
#
loop_
_entity.id
_entity.type
_entity.pdbx_description
1 polymer ?
#
loop_
_entity_poly.entity_id
_entity_poly.type
_entity_poly.pdbx_seq_one_letter_code
_entity_poly.pdbx_strand_id
1 'polypeptide(L)'
;MTTSDGDAGRTTRQQGKRAPAGAAVLREDVTEAIRTAVFAELAAVGYARMSIEGIARRAGVGKTAVYRRWRSKLHLVLDLVSALAVQGLPTPDTGSLEGDLRLLYEVTSRALRHPVASQVIPDLQAEAARNPEIEAALQKALREGQHGVASGIVAQAVARGELRAGLDEEDEELALDLMSGPLYWRAVVVRGELPKGYLGALATATTAALKAL
;
A
#
# COMPACT_ATOMS: atom_id res chain seq x y z
N MET A 1 -57.52 65.94 -11.10
CA MET A 1 -57.13 65.46 -12.45
C MET A 1 -56.06 64.38 -12.23
N THR A 2 -56.46 63.19 -11.79
CA THR A 2 -56.65 61.96 -12.60
C THR A 2 -55.44 61.56 -13.44
N THR A 3 -54.77 60.48 -13.00
CA THR A 3 -54.19 59.31 -13.71
C THR A 3 -53.23 58.65 -12.70
N SER A 4 -53.49 57.48 -12.09
CA SER A 4 -53.65 56.12 -12.66
C SER A 4 -52.59 55.86 -13.71
N ASP A 5 -51.80 54.80 -13.76
CA ASP A 5 -51.76 53.48 -13.14
C ASP A 5 -50.50 52.85 -13.77
N GLY A 6 -49.91 51.79 -13.23
CA GLY A 6 -48.93 51.02 -14.02
C GLY A 6 -47.78 50.42 -13.25
N ASP A 7 -48.09 49.30 -12.59
CA ASP A 7 -47.32 48.07 -12.61
C ASP A 7 -45.95 48.08 -13.32
N ALA A 8 -44.90 47.88 -12.53
CA ALA A 8 -43.69 47.24 -13.02
C ALA A 8 -43.16 46.34 -11.90
N GLY A 9 -43.73 45.14 -11.82
CA GLY A 9 -43.18 44.00 -11.10
C GLY A 9 -41.66 43.90 -11.27
N ARG A 10 -40.94 44.31 -10.23
CA ARG A 10 -39.49 44.11 -10.13
C ARG A 10 -39.26 42.63 -9.85
N THR A 11 -39.24 41.86 -10.92
CA THR A 11 -38.88 40.44 -10.90
C THR A 11 -37.43 40.35 -10.48
N THR A 12 -37.19 40.15 -9.18
CA THR A 12 -35.88 39.82 -8.63
C THR A 12 -35.45 38.52 -9.28
N ARG A 13 -34.63 38.61 -10.33
CA ARG A 13 -34.00 37.48 -10.98
C ARG A 13 -33.02 36.88 -9.96
N GLN A 14 -33.51 35.99 -9.11
CA GLN A 14 -32.67 35.12 -8.29
C GLN A 14 -31.77 34.37 -9.27
N GLN A 15 -30.51 34.83 -9.35
CA GLN A 15 -29.43 34.02 -9.90
C GLN A 15 -29.35 32.80 -9.00
N GLY A 16 -29.97 31.70 -9.43
CA GLY A 16 -29.74 30.40 -8.85
C GLY A 16 -28.24 30.16 -8.87
N LYS A 17 -27.62 30.18 -7.68
CA LYS A 17 -26.30 29.59 -7.48
C LYS A 17 -26.42 28.16 -7.98
N ARG A 18 -25.94 27.90 -9.21
CA ARG A 18 -25.74 26.55 -9.70
C ARG A 18 -24.83 25.89 -8.67
N ALA A 19 -25.37 24.92 -7.94
CA ALA A 19 -24.60 24.05 -7.07
C ALA A 19 -23.41 23.50 -7.88
N PRO A 20 -22.20 23.45 -7.32
CA PRO A 20 -21.04 22.94 -8.07
C PRO A 20 -21.35 21.50 -8.47
N ALA A 21 -21.53 21.31 -9.78
CA ALA A 21 -21.85 20.02 -10.37
C ALA A 21 -20.65 19.10 -10.20
N GLY A 22 -20.73 18.13 -9.28
CA GLY A 22 -19.96 16.86 -9.28
C GLY A 22 -18.43 16.93 -9.39
N ALA A 23 -17.83 18.13 -9.32
CA ALA A 23 -16.42 18.38 -9.55
C ALA A 23 -15.65 18.21 -8.26
N ALA A 24 -15.44 16.97 -7.81
CA ALA A 24 -14.38 16.66 -6.85
C ALA A 24 -14.11 15.17 -6.63
N VAL A 25 -14.93 14.24 -7.15
CA VAL A 25 -14.64 12.81 -6.95
C VAL A 25 -13.81 12.31 -8.11
N LEU A 26 -12.53 12.04 -7.84
CA LEU A 26 -11.66 11.32 -8.77
C LEU A 26 -12.34 9.98 -9.10
N ARG A 27 -12.56 9.72 -10.39
CA ARG A 27 -13.15 8.46 -10.79
C ARG A 27 -12.17 7.32 -10.51
N GLU A 28 -12.65 6.30 -9.80
CA GLU A 28 -11.86 5.16 -9.36
C GLU A 28 -11.43 4.24 -10.52
N ASP A 29 -12.30 4.08 -11.52
CA ASP A 29 -11.99 3.35 -12.75
C ASP A 29 -10.73 3.88 -13.45
N VAL A 30 -10.55 5.20 -13.46
CA VAL A 30 -9.36 5.85 -14.01
C VAL A 30 -8.14 5.68 -13.09
N THR A 31 -8.33 5.66 -11.77
CA THR A 31 -7.24 5.38 -10.82
C THR A 31 -6.70 3.97 -11.04
N GLU A 32 -7.58 2.98 -11.15
CA GLU A 32 -7.22 1.58 -11.40
C GLU A 32 -6.61 1.35 -12.79
N ALA A 33 -7.13 2.03 -13.83
CA ALA A 33 -6.52 1.99 -15.16
C ALA A 33 -5.08 2.55 -15.14
N ILE A 34 -4.85 3.63 -14.38
CA ILE A 34 -3.50 4.18 -14.20
C ILE A 34 -2.64 3.18 -13.44
N ARG A 35 -3.07 2.64 -12.28
CA ARG A 35 -2.31 1.63 -11.53
C ARG A 35 -1.91 0.42 -12.38
N THR A 36 -2.84 -0.09 -13.20
CA THR A 36 -2.59 -1.17 -14.15
C THR A 36 -1.53 -0.79 -15.18
N ALA A 37 -1.61 0.43 -15.73
CA ALA A 37 -0.63 0.95 -16.68
C ALA A 37 0.76 1.16 -16.05
N VAL A 38 0.82 1.58 -14.79
CA VAL A 38 2.06 1.69 -14.02
C VAL A 38 2.69 0.33 -13.88
N PHE A 39 1.92 -0.66 -13.45
CA PHE A 39 2.39 -2.03 -13.31
C PHE A 39 2.96 -2.57 -14.64
N ALA A 40 2.26 -2.34 -15.75
CA ALA A 40 2.70 -2.77 -17.07
C ALA A 40 3.94 -2.03 -17.58
N GLU A 41 4.04 -0.71 -17.38
CA GLU A 41 5.23 0.06 -17.76
C GLU A 41 6.44 -0.34 -16.91
N LEU A 42 6.22 -0.48 -15.60
CA LEU A 42 7.24 -0.86 -14.64
C LEU A 42 7.81 -2.26 -14.92
N ALA A 43 6.94 -3.24 -15.24
CA ALA A 43 7.35 -4.57 -15.68
C ALA A 43 8.11 -4.56 -17.03
N ALA A 44 7.77 -3.64 -17.93
CA ALA A 44 8.38 -3.57 -19.26
C ALA A 44 9.76 -2.90 -19.25
N VAL A 45 9.94 -1.83 -18.45
CA VAL A 45 11.14 -0.99 -18.54
C VAL A 45 11.89 -0.78 -17.22
N GLY A 46 11.36 -1.24 -16.09
CA GLY A 46 11.93 -1.00 -14.76
C GLY A 46 11.71 0.43 -14.25
N TYR A 47 11.96 0.69 -12.97
CA TYR A 47 11.64 1.98 -12.35
C TYR A 47 12.42 3.14 -12.99
N ALA A 48 13.70 2.90 -13.30
CA ALA A 48 14.61 3.91 -13.83
C ALA A 48 14.13 4.47 -15.17
N ARG A 49 13.69 3.60 -16.10
CA ARG A 49 13.24 4.00 -17.44
C ARG A 49 11.74 4.33 -17.52
N MET A 50 10.98 4.06 -16.46
CA MET A 50 9.56 4.37 -16.40
C MET A 50 9.30 5.89 -16.51
N SER A 51 8.30 6.26 -17.31
CA SER A 51 7.91 7.66 -17.57
C SER A 51 6.41 7.87 -17.35
N ILE A 52 6.01 9.09 -16.93
CA ILE A 52 4.59 9.46 -16.78
C ILE A 52 3.89 9.48 -18.15
N GLU A 53 4.61 9.87 -19.19
CA GLU A 53 4.22 9.78 -20.60
C GLU A 53 3.81 8.37 -21.00
N GLY A 54 4.68 7.39 -20.71
CA GLY A 54 4.45 5.99 -21.01
C GLY A 54 3.25 5.42 -20.26
N ILE A 55 3.13 5.75 -18.96
CA ILE A 55 1.99 5.38 -18.12
C ILE A 55 0.70 5.97 -18.67
N ALA A 56 0.66 7.27 -18.93
CA ALA A 56 -0.53 7.97 -19.41
C ALA A 56 -1.02 7.39 -20.74
N ARG A 57 -0.09 7.13 -21.66
CA ARG A 57 -0.36 6.47 -22.96
C ARG A 57 -0.96 5.07 -22.78
N ARG A 58 -0.41 4.25 -21.87
CA ARG A 58 -0.94 2.90 -21.58
C ARG A 58 -2.31 2.93 -20.92
N ALA A 59 -2.54 3.87 -20.01
CA ALA A 59 -3.81 4.03 -19.32
C ALA A 59 -4.90 4.70 -20.19
N GLY A 60 -4.55 5.21 -21.37
CA GLY A 60 -5.48 5.96 -22.23
C GLY A 60 -5.91 7.30 -21.62
N VAL A 61 -5.06 7.92 -20.81
CA VAL A 61 -5.35 9.19 -20.11
C VAL A 61 -4.32 10.27 -20.46
N GLY A 62 -4.66 11.53 -20.19
CA GLY A 62 -3.69 12.63 -20.27
C GLY A 62 -2.78 12.70 -19.04
N LYS A 63 -1.56 13.24 -19.18
CA LYS A 63 -0.60 13.42 -18.06
C LYS A 63 -1.21 14.18 -16.88
N THR A 64 -2.04 15.19 -17.15
CA THR A 64 -2.74 15.97 -16.12
C THR A 64 -3.63 15.10 -15.24
N ALA A 65 -4.23 14.03 -15.77
CA ALA A 65 -5.04 13.09 -15.00
C ALA A 65 -4.20 12.23 -14.04
N VAL A 66 -2.94 11.96 -14.40
CA VAL A 66 -1.97 11.28 -13.54
C VAL A 66 -1.49 12.24 -12.45
N TYR A 67 -1.02 13.44 -12.82
CA TYR A 67 -0.51 14.43 -11.84
C TYR A 67 -1.54 14.93 -10.84
N ARG A 68 -2.83 14.97 -11.23
CA ARG A 68 -3.91 15.32 -10.30
C ARG A 68 -4.10 14.28 -9.19
N ARG A 69 -3.68 13.04 -9.41
CA ARG A 69 -3.79 11.92 -8.45
C ARG A 69 -2.49 11.71 -7.70
N TRP A 70 -1.36 11.75 -8.42
CA TRP A 70 -0.04 11.51 -7.85
C TRP A 70 0.91 12.65 -8.21
N ARG A 71 1.45 13.30 -7.18
CA ARG A 71 2.36 14.45 -7.34
C ARG A 71 3.68 14.12 -8.04
N SER A 72 4.08 12.85 -8.08
CA SER A 72 5.29 12.41 -8.78
C SER A 72 5.25 10.93 -9.17
N LYS A 73 6.18 10.52 -10.05
CA LYS A 73 6.43 9.12 -10.41
C LYS A 73 6.57 8.22 -9.19
N LEU A 74 7.31 8.70 -8.17
CA LEU A 74 7.48 8.00 -6.91
C LEU A 74 6.15 7.74 -6.20
N HIS A 75 5.32 8.77 -6.03
CA HIS A 75 4.05 8.65 -5.30
C HIS A 75 3.13 7.62 -5.92
N LEU A 76 3.18 7.54 -7.25
CA LEU A 76 2.41 6.60 -8.03
C LEU A 76 2.93 5.16 -7.89
N VAL A 77 4.25 4.96 -7.79
CA VAL A 77 4.81 3.62 -7.52
C VAL A 77 4.59 3.20 -6.07
N LEU A 78 4.75 4.12 -5.12
CA LEU A 78 4.44 3.83 -3.72
C LEU A 78 2.98 3.52 -3.52
N ASP A 79 2.06 4.26 -4.16
CA ASP A 79 0.65 3.92 -4.13
C ASP A 79 0.37 2.53 -4.72
N LEU A 80 1.06 2.15 -5.80
CA LEU A 80 0.96 0.79 -6.35
C LEU A 80 1.53 -0.26 -5.38
N VAL A 81 2.70 -0.03 -4.78
CA VAL A 81 3.32 -0.94 -3.81
C VAL A 81 2.46 -1.06 -2.56
N SER A 82 1.95 0.04 -2.03
CA SER A 82 1.00 0.07 -0.94
C SER A 82 -0.28 -0.64 -1.34
N ALA A 83 -0.85 -0.42 -2.51
CA ALA A 83 -2.04 -1.17 -2.94
C ALA A 83 -1.76 -2.68 -3.03
N LEU A 84 -0.60 -3.09 -3.52
CA LEU A 84 -0.21 -4.52 -3.57
C LEU A 84 0.10 -5.12 -2.19
N ALA A 85 0.61 -4.32 -1.26
CA ALA A 85 0.92 -4.73 0.11
C ALA A 85 -0.30 -4.66 1.06
N VAL A 86 -1.20 -3.70 0.82
CA VAL A 86 -2.35 -3.31 1.68
C VAL A 86 -3.67 -3.85 1.12
N GLN A 87 -3.73 -4.42 -0.09
CA GLN A 87 -4.92 -5.18 -0.51
C GLN A 87 -5.05 -6.47 0.32
N GLY A 88 -5.58 -6.28 1.53
CA GLY A 88 -6.62 -7.10 2.10
C GLY A 88 -6.21 -8.50 2.46
N LEU A 89 -5.08 -8.69 3.14
CA LEU A 89 -4.96 -9.88 3.96
C LEU A 89 -5.72 -9.62 5.26
N PRO A 90 -6.90 -10.23 5.46
CA PRO A 90 -7.46 -10.25 6.80
C PRO A 90 -6.38 -10.81 7.72
N THR A 91 -6.28 -10.25 8.91
CA THR A 91 -5.44 -10.81 9.97
C THR A 91 -5.71 -12.31 10.05
N PRO A 92 -4.71 -13.18 9.82
CA PRO A 92 -4.87 -14.62 9.95
C PRO A 92 -5.46 -14.95 11.32
N ASP A 93 -6.49 -15.78 11.35
CA ASP A 93 -7.07 -16.33 12.58
C ASP A 93 -7.25 -17.84 12.41
N THR A 94 -6.12 -18.52 12.41
CA THR A 94 -6.02 -19.98 12.28
C THR A 94 -6.23 -20.70 13.62
N GLY A 95 -6.41 -19.93 14.71
CA GLY A 95 -6.52 -20.44 16.08
C GLY A 95 -5.19 -20.68 16.79
N SER A 96 -4.05 -20.31 16.20
CA SER A 96 -2.73 -20.37 16.86
C SER A 96 -1.76 -19.35 16.26
N LEU A 97 -0.87 -18.79 17.08
CA LEU A 97 0.16 -17.83 16.62
C LEU A 97 1.04 -18.41 15.53
N GLU A 98 1.47 -19.67 15.67
CA GLU A 98 2.31 -20.34 14.66
C GLU A 98 1.56 -20.51 13.33
N GLY A 99 0.27 -20.87 13.38
CA GLY A 99 -0.56 -20.97 12.18
C GLY A 99 -0.76 -19.63 11.50
N ASP A 100 -0.94 -18.56 12.27
CA ASP A 100 -1.14 -17.19 11.78
C ASP A 100 0.13 -16.68 11.08
N LEU A 101 1.30 -16.89 11.71
CA LEU A 101 2.61 -16.59 11.13
C LEU A 101 2.89 -17.40 9.87
N ARG A 102 2.56 -18.69 9.87
CA ARG A 102 2.73 -19.53 8.68
C ARG A 102 1.89 -19.01 7.50
N LEU A 103 0.63 -18.65 7.74
CA LEU A 103 -0.23 -18.11 6.69
C LEU A 103 0.29 -16.76 6.19
N LEU A 104 0.70 -15.86 7.10
CA LEU A 104 1.36 -14.60 6.76
C LEU A 104 2.56 -14.84 5.82
N TYR A 105 3.42 -15.79 6.18
CA TYR A 105 4.61 -16.12 5.40
C TYR A 105 4.29 -16.74 4.04
N GLU A 106 3.33 -17.66 3.96
CA GLU A 106 2.91 -18.23 2.68
C GLU A 106 2.43 -17.16 1.71
N VAL A 107 1.62 -16.22 2.19
CA VAL A 107 1.11 -15.14 1.33
C VAL A 107 2.21 -14.15 0.96
N THR A 108 2.97 -13.68 1.95
CA THR A 108 4.05 -12.71 1.72
C THR A 108 5.09 -13.26 0.76
N SER A 109 5.43 -14.53 0.91
CA SER A 109 6.38 -15.22 0.06
C SER A 109 5.90 -15.33 -1.40
N ARG A 110 4.60 -15.54 -1.63
CA ARG A 110 3.99 -15.51 -2.97
C ARG A 110 4.02 -14.11 -3.56
N ALA A 111 3.69 -13.09 -2.76
CA ALA A 111 3.71 -11.69 -3.19
C ALA A 111 5.13 -11.25 -3.61
N LEU A 112 6.14 -11.56 -2.79
CA LEU A 112 7.54 -11.21 -3.09
C LEU A 112 8.11 -11.95 -4.31
N ARG A 113 7.65 -13.17 -4.60
CA ARG A 113 8.01 -13.92 -5.81
C ARG A 113 7.27 -13.46 -7.07
N HIS A 114 6.26 -12.60 -6.94
CA HIS A 114 5.56 -12.09 -8.11
C HIS A 114 6.57 -11.40 -9.04
N PRO A 115 6.62 -11.71 -10.36
CA PRO A 115 7.66 -11.18 -11.26
C PRO A 115 7.83 -9.67 -11.16
N VAL A 116 6.74 -8.93 -11.10
CA VAL A 116 6.78 -7.47 -10.93
C VAL A 116 7.34 -7.06 -9.58
N ALA A 117 6.91 -7.64 -8.46
CA ALA A 117 7.46 -7.29 -7.15
C ALA A 117 8.97 -7.58 -7.08
N SER A 118 9.40 -8.73 -7.61
CA SER A 118 10.80 -9.14 -7.62
C SER A 118 11.72 -8.23 -8.45
N GLN A 119 11.17 -7.55 -9.46
CA GLN A 119 11.90 -6.57 -10.28
C GLN A 119 11.90 -5.18 -9.64
N VAL A 120 10.78 -4.80 -9.04
CA VAL A 120 10.53 -3.42 -8.58
C VAL A 120 11.14 -3.12 -7.23
N ILE A 121 11.01 -4.05 -6.28
CA ILE A 121 11.47 -3.84 -4.91
C ILE A 121 12.98 -3.51 -4.88
N PRO A 122 13.87 -4.24 -5.59
CA PRO A 122 15.28 -3.90 -5.62
C PRO A 122 15.58 -2.53 -6.23
N ASP A 123 14.90 -2.17 -7.32
CA ASP A 123 15.07 -0.86 -7.96
C ASP A 123 14.66 0.27 -7.01
N LEU A 124 13.55 0.11 -6.29
CA LEU A 124 13.09 1.07 -5.29
C LEU A 124 14.07 1.18 -4.12
N GLN A 125 14.61 0.07 -3.63
CA GLN A 125 15.63 0.10 -2.58
C GLN A 125 16.91 0.79 -3.04
N ALA A 126 17.39 0.48 -4.26
CA ALA A 126 18.57 1.10 -4.83
C ALA A 126 18.39 2.61 -5.04
N GLU A 127 17.16 3.05 -5.32
CA GLU A 127 16.84 4.47 -5.46
C GLU A 127 16.66 5.16 -4.11
N ALA A 128 16.03 4.50 -3.12
CA ALA A 128 15.89 5.00 -1.76
C ALA A 128 17.26 5.34 -1.16
N ALA A 129 18.28 4.50 -1.39
CA ALA A 129 19.65 4.74 -0.94
C ALA A 129 20.29 6.04 -1.51
N ARG A 130 19.73 6.62 -2.57
CA ARG A 130 20.22 7.83 -3.24
C ARG A 130 19.27 9.02 -3.10
N ASN A 131 18.06 8.81 -2.55
CA ASN A 131 17.02 9.83 -2.49
C ASN A 131 16.25 9.75 -1.14
N PRO A 132 16.50 10.68 -0.21
CA PRO A 132 15.86 10.68 1.11
C PRO A 132 14.32 10.78 1.09
N GLU A 133 13.72 11.42 0.08
CA GLU A 133 12.26 11.48 -0.03
C GLU A 133 11.67 10.10 -0.39
N ILE A 134 12.38 9.35 -1.24
CA ILE A 134 12.02 7.97 -1.63
C ILE A 134 12.18 7.04 -0.44
N GLU A 135 13.28 7.17 0.29
CA GLU A 135 13.53 6.41 1.50
C GLU A 135 12.43 6.63 2.54
N ALA A 136 12.14 7.88 2.91
CA ALA A 136 11.14 8.21 3.92
C ALA A 136 9.74 7.69 3.54
N ALA A 137 9.36 7.83 2.27
CA ALA A 137 8.06 7.40 1.81
C ALA A 137 7.94 5.87 1.68
N LEU A 138 9.02 5.17 1.30
CA LEU A 138 9.08 3.70 1.31
C LEU A 138 9.04 3.15 2.75
N GLN A 139 9.84 3.72 3.65
CA GLN A 139 9.83 3.34 5.07
C GLN A 139 8.43 3.52 5.67
N LYS A 140 7.79 4.67 5.43
CA LYS A 140 6.43 4.94 5.91
C LYS A 140 5.43 3.89 5.40
N ALA A 141 5.41 3.65 4.08
CA ALA A 141 4.49 2.69 3.47
C ALA A 141 4.68 1.26 4.01
N LEU A 142 5.94 0.82 4.17
CA LEU A 142 6.27 -0.50 4.69
C LEU A 142 5.88 -0.63 6.17
N ARG A 143 6.20 0.37 7.00
CA ARG A 143 5.82 0.39 8.42
C ARG A 143 4.31 0.35 8.59
N GLU A 144 3.57 1.23 7.91
CA GLU A 144 2.10 1.28 8.01
C GLU A 144 1.44 -0.05 7.61
N GLY A 145 1.92 -0.68 6.52
CA GLY A 145 1.40 -1.96 6.07
C GLY A 145 1.75 -3.14 7.00
N GLN A 146 2.99 -3.22 7.47
CA GLN A 146 3.45 -4.28 8.37
C GLN A 146 2.80 -4.18 9.74
N HIS A 147 2.74 -2.97 10.29
CA HIS A 147 2.17 -2.72 11.62
C HIS A 147 0.69 -3.14 11.67
N GLY A 148 -0.10 -2.85 10.64
CA GLY A 148 -1.53 -3.22 10.63
C GLY A 148 -1.79 -4.74 10.80
N VAL A 149 -1.15 -5.57 9.97
CA VAL A 149 -1.37 -7.03 10.00
C VAL A 149 -0.70 -7.68 11.21
N ALA A 150 0.52 -7.27 11.53
CA ALA A 150 1.28 -7.87 12.61
C ALA A 150 0.72 -7.54 13.99
N SER A 151 0.31 -6.28 14.23
CA SER A 151 -0.36 -5.90 15.49
C SER A 151 -1.67 -6.67 15.66
N GLY A 152 -2.37 -6.99 14.57
CA GLY A 152 -3.53 -7.88 14.60
C GLY A 152 -3.20 -9.30 15.07
N ILE A 153 -2.13 -9.91 14.53
CA ILE A 153 -1.69 -11.26 14.91
C ILE A 153 -1.25 -11.29 16.39
N VAL A 154 -0.46 -10.30 16.81
CA VAL A 154 0.00 -10.17 18.20
C VAL A 154 -1.20 -10.01 19.14
N ALA A 155 -2.14 -9.12 18.84
CA ALA A 155 -3.33 -8.90 19.65
C ALA A 155 -4.17 -10.18 19.81
N GLN A 156 -4.37 -10.94 18.73
CA GLN A 156 -5.10 -12.21 18.80
C GLN A 156 -4.34 -13.28 19.62
N ALA A 157 -3.02 -13.36 19.46
CA ALA A 157 -2.21 -14.29 20.24
C ALA A 157 -2.21 -13.95 21.74
N VAL A 158 -2.19 -12.65 22.10
CA VAL A 158 -2.38 -12.19 23.49
C VAL A 158 -3.77 -12.57 24.00
N ALA A 159 -4.82 -12.35 23.21
CA ALA A 159 -6.20 -12.71 23.59
C ALA A 159 -6.37 -14.22 23.82
N ARG A 160 -5.60 -15.07 23.11
CA ARG A 160 -5.55 -16.53 23.29
C ARG A 160 -4.61 -16.97 24.43
N GLY A 161 -3.86 -16.05 25.04
CA GLY A 161 -2.88 -16.34 26.08
C GLY A 161 -1.59 -17.01 25.57
N GLU A 162 -1.31 -16.90 24.27
CA GLU A 162 -0.10 -17.45 23.65
C GLU A 162 1.12 -16.54 23.79
N LEU A 163 0.90 -15.24 23.97
CA LEU A 163 1.92 -14.20 24.22
C LEU A 163 1.61 -13.44 25.51
N ARG A 164 2.63 -12.86 26.13
CA ARG A 164 2.43 -11.95 27.26
C ARG A 164 1.72 -10.66 26.80
N ALA A 165 0.89 -10.11 27.67
CA ALA A 165 0.32 -8.78 27.46
C ALA A 165 1.34 -7.69 27.83
N GLY A 166 1.15 -6.49 27.27
CA GLY A 166 1.93 -5.31 27.63
C GLY A 166 3.36 -5.32 27.08
N LEU A 167 3.52 -5.68 25.80
CA LEU A 167 4.74 -5.31 25.05
C LEU A 167 4.87 -3.78 25.09
N ASP A 168 6.07 -3.27 25.31
CA ASP A 168 6.34 -1.85 25.14
C ASP A 168 6.61 -1.52 23.66
N GLU A 169 6.82 -0.24 23.35
CA GLU A 169 7.04 0.20 21.96
C GLU A 169 8.28 -0.46 21.33
N GLU A 170 9.33 -0.73 22.13
CA GLU A 170 10.56 -1.36 21.64
C GLU A 170 10.33 -2.85 21.33
N ASP A 171 9.60 -3.56 22.20
CA ASP A 171 9.20 -4.94 21.98
C ASP A 171 8.29 -5.10 20.76
N GLU A 172 7.35 -4.17 20.55
CA GLU A 172 6.47 -4.18 19.39
C GLU A 172 7.26 -3.98 18.09
N GLU A 173 8.19 -3.03 18.05
CA GLU A 173 9.08 -2.84 16.90
C GLU A 173 9.93 -4.08 16.63
N LEU A 174 10.51 -4.68 17.67
CA LEU A 174 11.30 -5.90 17.53
C LEU A 174 10.45 -7.08 17.05
N ALA A 175 9.20 -7.19 17.51
CA ALA A 175 8.26 -8.21 17.03
C ALA A 175 8.02 -8.07 15.52
N LEU A 176 7.83 -6.84 15.02
CA LEU A 176 7.64 -6.56 13.59
C LEU A 176 8.86 -6.98 12.77
N ASP A 177 10.06 -6.67 13.26
CA ASP A 177 11.33 -7.03 12.63
C ASP A 177 11.52 -8.55 12.58
N LEU A 178 11.22 -9.25 13.68
CA LEU A 178 11.27 -10.72 13.74
C LEU A 178 10.25 -11.37 12.80
N MET A 179 9.06 -10.79 12.71
CA MET A 179 8.02 -11.28 11.82
C MET A 179 8.43 -11.11 10.36
N SER A 180 8.88 -9.93 9.94
CA SER A 180 9.05 -9.62 8.51
C SER A 180 10.47 -9.82 7.97
N GLY A 181 11.48 -9.52 8.80
CA GLY A 181 12.88 -9.41 8.41
C GLY A 181 13.48 -10.68 7.81
N PRO A 182 13.40 -11.85 8.47
CA PRO A 182 14.03 -13.08 7.99
C PRO A 182 13.51 -13.54 6.62
N LEU A 183 12.20 -13.40 6.38
CA LEU A 183 11.60 -13.74 5.08
C LEU A 183 12.05 -12.73 4.01
N TYR A 184 12.07 -11.44 4.34
CA TYR A 184 12.53 -10.38 3.43
C TYR A 184 13.98 -10.59 3.01
N TRP A 185 14.88 -10.83 3.97
CA TRP A 185 16.29 -11.13 3.73
C TRP A 185 16.45 -12.28 2.74
N ARG A 186 15.75 -13.40 2.99
CA ARG A 186 15.85 -14.58 2.13
C ARG A 186 15.28 -14.33 0.72
N ALA A 187 14.11 -13.71 0.64
CA ALA A 187 13.36 -13.58 -0.62
C ALA A 187 13.87 -12.43 -1.51
N VAL A 188 14.30 -11.31 -0.93
CA VAL A 188 14.63 -10.08 -1.67
C VAL A 188 16.14 -9.85 -1.76
N VAL A 189 16.87 -10.07 -0.66
CA VAL A 189 18.32 -9.82 -0.59
C VAL A 189 19.09 -11.01 -1.16
N VAL A 190 18.89 -12.19 -0.59
CA VAL A 190 19.57 -13.42 -1.04
C VAL A 190 19.01 -13.92 -2.38
N ARG A 191 17.70 -13.75 -2.61
CA ARG A 191 16.97 -14.20 -3.81
C ARG A 191 17.11 -15.71 -4.10
N GLY A 192 17.21 -16.51 -3.04
CA GLY A 192 17.30 -17.96 -3.15
C GLY A 192 15.92 -18.61 -3.24
N GLU A 193 15.85 -19.80 -3.87
CA GLU A 193 14.69 -20.67 -3.73
C GLU A 193 14.49 -21.03 -2.25
N LEU A 194 13.23 -20.99 -1.80
CA LEU A 194 12.91 -21.39 -0.43
C LEU A 194 12.92 -22.91 -0.33
N PRO A 195 13.74 -23.50 0.56
CA PRO A 195 13.73 -24.93 0.79
C PRO A 195 12.33 -25.42 1.19
N LYS A 196 12.03 -26.69 0.88
CA LYS A 196 10.80 -27.32 1.35
C LYS A 196 10.71 -27.23 2.88
N GLY A 197 9.56 -26.76 3.38
CA GLY A 197 9.32 -26.60 4.82
C GLY A 197 9.90 -25.33 5.45
N TYR A 198 10.62 -24.49 4.69
CA TYR A 198 11.26 -23.28 5.22
C TYR A 198 10.28 -22.32 5.91
N LEU A 199 9.12 -22.07 5.30
CA LEU A 199 8.12 -21.17 5.88
C LEU A 199 7.52 -21.69 7.19
N GLY A 200 7.38 -23.02 7.32
CA GLY A 200 6.93 -23.64 8.57
C GLY A 200 7.99 -23.52 9.66
N ALA A 201 9.25 -23.86 9.34
CA ALA A 201 10.36 -23.69 10.29
C ALA A 201 10.54 -22.24 10.72
N LEU A 202 10.34 -21.29 9.79
CA LEU A 202 10.38 -19.86 10.11
C LEU A 202 9.22 -19.47 11.03
N ALA A 203 7.99 -19.95 10.79
CA ALA A 203 6.85 -19.71 11.68
C ALA A 203 7.13 -20.22 13.10
N THR A 204 7.61 -21.46 13.24
CA THR A 204 7.98 -22.03 14.55
C THR A 204 9.06 -21.19 15.26
N ALA A 205 10.11 -20.79 14.53
CA ALA A 205 11.20 -19.99 15.09
C ALA A 205 10.73 -18.60 15.54
N THR A 206 9.94 -17.92 14.69
CA THR A 206 9.37 -16.61 15.03
C THR A 206 8.40 -16.72 16.21
N THR A 207 7.57 -17.76 16.29
CA THR A 207 6.71 -18.00 17.46
C THR A 207 7.51 -18.12 18.74
N ALA A 208 8.62 -18.86 18.73
CA ALA A 208 9.49 -18.99 19.89
C ALA A 208 10.14 -17.65 20.27
N ALA A 209 10.57 -16.86 19.29
CA ALA A 209 11.15 -15.54 19.51
C ALA A 209 10.13 -14.55 20.10
N LEU A 210 8.91 -14.50 19.56
CA LEU A 210 7.85 -13.62 20.07
C LEU A 210 7.42 -13.98 21.50
N LYS A 211 7.46 -15.28 21.87
CA LYS A 211 7.21 -15.72 23.25
C LYS A 211 8.32 -15.35 24.23
N ALA A 212 9.51 -15.02 23.73
CA ALA A 212 10.66 -14.62 24.53
C ALA A 212 10.76 -13.10 24.71
N LEU A 213 9.98 -12.32 23.95
CA LEU A 213 9.72 -10.92 24.24
C LEU A 213 8.92 -10.86 25.53
#